data_AF-A0A821PJJ7-F1
#
_entry.id   AF-A0A821PJJ7-F1
#
_cell.length_a   1.000
_cell.length_b   1.000
_cell.length_c   1.000
_cell.angle_alpha   90.00
_cell.angle_beta   90.00
_cell.angle_gamma   90.00
#
_symmetry.space_group_name_H-M   'P 1'
#
loop_
_entity.id
_entity.type
_entity.pdbx_description
1 polymer ?
#
loop_
_entity_poly.entity_id
_entity_poly.type
_entity_poly.pdbx_seq_one_letter_code
_entity_poly.pdbx_strand_id
1 'polypeptide(L)'
;FVRQLSQSSIQLISIIRNARLPLLSPNLREPRPIEEKDEQTLERIQLCPSLAAGFPHFAAGIWRNWGRDTFISLRGLLLLTGRYEEARYLILSYGGCLRHGLIPNLLADGKISRYNARDAVWWWLYSISNYTHLVPDGYEILSDKVSRLYPTHDSTAQIAGSHDQSLYDVIHE
;
A
#
# COMPACT_ATOMS: atom_id res chain seq x y z
N PHE A 1 -19.52 -18.45 11.35
CA PHE A 1 -18.25 -17.93 11.89
C PHE A 1 -17.29 -17.45 10.78
N VAL A 2 -16.62 -18.33 10.00
CA VAL A 2 -15.62 -17.92 8.99
C VAL A 2 -16.14 -16.87 7.99
N ARG A 3 -17.36 -17.05 7.48
CA ARG A 3 -18.01 -16.07 6.58
C ARG A 3 -18.22 -14.69 7.24
N GLN A 4 -18.49 -14.65 8.54
CA GLN A 4 -18.65 -13.38 9.26
C GLN A 4 -17.28 -12.70 9.44
N LEU A 5 -16.22 -13.47 9.72
CA LEU A 5 -14.86 -12.93 9.76
C LEU A 5 -14.43 -12.38 8.39
N SER A 6 -14.74 -13.07 7.29
CA SER A 6 -14.40 -12.59 5.95
C SER A 6 -15.15 -11.30 5.57
N GLN A 7 -16.34 -11.06 6.12
CA GLN A 7 -17.06 -9.79 5.91
C GLN A 7 -16.31 -8.58 6.48
N SER A 8 -15.48 -8.76 7.52
CA SER A 8 -14.62 -7.68 8.03
C SER A 8 -13.65 -7.15 6.96
N SER A 9 -13.26 -7.98 5.99
CA SER A 9 -12.46 -7.53 4.85
C SER A 9 -13.16 -6.43 4.06
N ILE A 10 -14.46 -6.59 3.78
CA ILE A 10 -15.25 -5.62 3.02
C ILE A 10 -15.49 -4.34 3.84
N GLN A 11 -15.61 -4.48 5.17
CA GLN A 11 -15.80 -3.33 6.05
C GLN A 11 -14.54 -2.47 6.14
N LEU A 12 -13.38 -3.10 6.32
CA LEU A 12 -12.12 -2.40 6.63
C LEU A 12 -11.39 -1.91 5.37
N ILE A 13 -11.60 -2.53 4.21
CA ILE A 13 -10.94 -2.18 2.95
C ILE A 13 -11.92 -1.54 2.00
N SER A 14 -11.71 -0.26 1.71
CA SER A 14 -12.56 0.52 0.81
C SER A 14 -11.79 1.68 0.19
N ILE A 15 -12.28 2.15 -0.96
CA ILE A 15 -11.78 3.37 -1.61
C ILE A 15 -12.33 4.57 -0.85
N ILE A 16 -11.44 5.37 -0.26
CA ILE A 16 -11.82 6.58 0.47
C ILE A 16 -11.03 7.79 -0.03
N ARG A 17 -11.75 8.82 -0.48
CA ARG A 17 -11.16 10.03 -1.08
C ARG A 17 -10.35 10.88 -0.10
N ASN A 18 -10.61 10.82 1.20
CA ASN A 18 -9.89 11.59 2.22
C ASN A 18 -8.76 10.80 2.93
N ALA A 19 -8.45 9.58 2.49
CA ALA A 19 -7.44 8.71 3.09
C ALA A 19 -6.77 7.83 2.02
N ARG A 20 -6.22 8.50 1.01
CA ARG A 20 -5.66 7.89 -0.20
C ARG A 20 -4.34 7.19 0.08
N LEU A 21 -4.00 6.23 -0.76
CA LEU A 21 -2.65 5.69 -0.86
C LEU A 21 -1.80 6.59 -1.77
N PRO A 22 -0.46 6.59 -1.60
CA PRO A 22 0.46 7.13 -2.58
C PRO A 22 0.21 6.52 -3.96
N LEU A 23 0.37 7.34 -5.00
CA LEU A 23 0.20 6.92 -6.39
C LEU A 23 1.20 5.80 -6.73
N LEU A 24 0.68 4.72 -7.28
CA LEU A 24 1.43 3.63 -7.89
C LEU A 24 2.11 4.09 -9.19
N SER A 25 3.13 3.34 -9.60
CA SER A 25 3.86 3.61 -10.84
C SER A 25 2.92 3.63 -12.05
N PRO A 26 3.09 4.58 -12.99
CA PRO A 26 2.38 4.56 -14.27
C PRO A 26 2.78 3.36 -15.15
N ASN A 27 3.93 2.73 -14.87
CA ASN A 27 4.49 1.58 -15.58
C ASN A 27 4.15 0.25 -14.89
N LEU A 28 3.10 0.25 -14.06
CA LEU A 28 2.63 -0.94 -13.37
C LEU A 28 2.01 -1.95 -14.36
N ARG A 29 2.28 -3.24 -14.17
CA ARG A 29 1.65 -4.31 -14.96
C ARG A 29 0.16 -4.39 -14.67
N GLU A 30 -0.61 -4.88 -15.63
CA GLU A 30 -2.05 -5.10 -15.45
C GLU A 30 -2.33 -6.14 -14.34
N PRO A 31 -3.44 -6.01 -13.59
CA PRO A 31 -4.40 -4.90 -13.64
C PRO A 31 -3.83 -3.62 -12.98
N ARG A 32 -4.16 -2.47 -13.57
CA ARG A 32 -3.89 -1.14 -13.01
C ARG A 32 -5.11 -0.58 -12.29
N PRO A 33 -4.93 0.24 -11.23
CA PRO A 33 -6.04 0.89 -10.57
C PRO A 33 -6.75 1.85 -11.53
N ILE A 34 -8.06 2.02 -11.32
CA ILE A 34 -8.85 3.01 -12.05
C ILE A 34 -8.32 4.41 -11.72
N GLU A 35 -8.23 5.25 -12.76
CA GLU A 35 -7.76 6.62 -12.64
C GLU A 35 -8.88 7.61 -12.89
N GLU A 36 -8.96 8.62 -12.03
CA GLU A 36 -9.84 9.76 -12.19
C GLU A 36 -9.02 11.06 -12.07
N LYS A 37 -9.62 12.17 -12.46
CA LYS A 37 -9.13 13.50 -12.09
C LYS A 37 -9.97 14.03 -10.95
N ASP A 38 -9.31 14.58 -9.94
CA ASP A 38 -10.01 15.29 -8.86
C ASP A 38 -10.73 16.51 -9.46
N GLU A 39 -12.04 16.64 -9.22
CA GLU A 39 -12.84 17.73 -9.80
C GLU A 39 -12.40 19.12 -9.33
N GLN A 40 -11.82 19.21 -8.13
CA GLN A 40 -11.42 20.47 -7.52
C GLN A 40 -9.97 20.83 -7.83
N THR A 41 -9.06 19.85 -7.68
CA THR A 41 -7.61 20.11 -7.86
C THR A 41 -7.10 19.79 -9.26
N LEU A 42 -7.89 19.09 -10.08
CA LEU A 42 -7.51 18.53 -11.38
C LEU A 42 -6.32 17.55 -11.32
N GLU A 43 -5.91 17.15 -10.12
CA GLU A 43 -4.84 16.19 -9.91
C GLU A 43 -5.29 14.78 -10.29
N ARG A 44 -4.34 13.98 -10.80
CA ARG A 44 -4.55 12.55 -11.06
C ARG A 44 -4.73 11.81 -9.75
N ILE A 45 -5.79 11.02 -9.65
CA ILE A 45 -6.07 10.15 -8.52
C ILE A 45 -6.18 8.71 -8.99
N GLN A 46 -5.62 7.79 -8.20
CA GLN A 46 -5.80 6.35 -8.38
C GLN A 46 -6.77 5.86 -7.32
N LEU A 47 -7.82 5.17 -7.76
CA LEU A 47 -8.85 4.61 -6.90
C LEU A 47 -8.38 3.28 -6.30
N CYS A 48 -7.32 3.35 -5.50
CA CYS A 48 -6.82 2.21 -4.75
C CYS A 48 -7.56 2.11 -3.41
N PRO A 49 -8.14 0.95 -3.07
CA PRO A 49 -8.72 0.74 -1.75
C PRO A 49 -7.62 0.72 -0.69
N SER A 50 -7.92 1.32 0.46
CA SER A 50 -7.02 1.43 1.59
C SER A 50 -7.64 0.78 2.83
N LEU A 51 -6.82 0.39 3.81
CA LEU A 51 -7.25 -0.38 4.97
C LEU A 51 -7.38 0.52 6.20
N ALA A 52 -8.55 0.52 6.83
CA ALA A 52 -8.76 1.10 8.16
C ALA A 52 -8.21 0.18 9.25
N ALA A 53 -7.45 0.72 10.20
CA ALA A 53 -7.02 -0.04 11.38
C ALA A 53 -8.19 -0.38 12.33
N GLY A 54 -9.31 0.34 12.24
CA GLY A 54 -10.51 0.07 13.02
C GLY A 54 -11.52 1.21 12.97
N PHE A 55 -12.79 0.88 13.21
CA PHE A 55 -13.88 1.86 13.24
C PHE A 55 -14.26 2.27 14.66
N PRO A 56 -14.76 3.52 14.84
CA PRO A 56 -14.79 4.61 13.86
C PRO A 56 -13.49 5.44 13.82
N HIS A 57 -12.62 5.30 14.82
CA HIS A 57 -11.54 6.26 15.09
C HIS A 57 -10.39 6.22 14.06
N PHE A 58 -10.18 5.10 13.39
CA PHE A 58 -9.11 4.91 12.39
C PHE A 58 -9.69 4.65 10.99
N ALA A 59 -10.81 5.31 10.69
CA ALA A 59 -11.55 5.08 9.45
C ALA A 59 -11.25 6.10 8.34
N ALA A 60 -10.70 7.27 8.67
CA ALA A 60 -10.61 8.41 7.73
C ALA A 60 -9.42 9.32 8.00
N GLY A 61 -9.14 10.20 7.03
CA GLY A 61 -8.05 11.17 7.12
C GLY A 61 -6.67 10.52 7.22
N ILE A 62 -5.75 11.22 7.88
CA ILE A 62 -4.40 10.71 8.14
C ILE A 62 -4.41 9.44 9.01
N TRP A 63 -5.43 9.24 9.84
CA TRP A 63 -5.51 8.18 10.85
C TRP A 63 -5.97 6.82 10.32
N ARG A 64 -6.29 6.71 9.03
CA ARG A 64 -6.78 5.45 8.45
C ARG A 64 -5.68 4.41 8.27
N ASN A 65 -4.60 4.82 7.60
CA ASN A 65 -3.61 3.94 7.01
C ASN A 65 -2.40 3.78 7.94
N TRP A 66 -2.36 2.65 8.65
CA TRP A 66 -1.25 2.29 9.54
C TRP A 66 -0.46 1.11 8.97
N GLY A 67 0.84 1.26 8.76
CA GLY A 67 1.69 0.24 8.13
C GLY A 67 1.71 -1.06 8.92
N ARG A 68 1.89 -0.99 10.24
CA ARG A 68 1.85 -2.18 11.12
C ARG A 68 0.53 -2.94 10.96
N ASP A 69 -0.59 -2.26 11.20
CA ASP A 69 -1.93 -2.86 11.20
C ASP A 69 -2.30 -3.42 9.82
N THR A 70 -1.94 -2.68 8.75
CA THR A 70 -2.13 -3.11 7.37
C THR A 70 -1.43 -4.44 7.11
N PHE A 71 -0.14 -4.54 7.41
CA PHE A 71 0.64 -5.73 7.04
C PHE A 71 0.50 -6.91 8.01
N ILE A 72 0.04 -6.69 9.24
CA ILE A 72 -0.46 -7.79 10.08
C ILE A 72 -1.75 -8.36 9.48
N SER A 73 -2.65 -7.49 9.04
CA SER A 73 -4.00 -7.88 8.62
C SER A 73 -4.10 -8.37 7.17
N LEU A 74 -3.15 -7.97 6.31
CA LEU A 74 -3.18 -8.20 4.85
C LEU A 74 -3.40 -9.67 4.50
N ARG A 75 -2.70 -10.60 5.16
CA ARG A 75 -2.86 -12.03 4.91
C ARG A 75 -4.29 -12.50 5.17
N GLY A 76 -4.84 -12.15 6.32
CA GLY A 76 -6.17 -12.62 6.74
C GLY A 76 -7.30 -11.98 5.96
N LEU A 77 -7.23 -10.66 5.73
CA LEU A 77 -8.32 -9.91 5.11
C LEU A 77 -8.26 -9.93 3.58
N LEU A 78 -7.08 -10.05 2.96
CA LEU A 78 -6.93 -9.95 1.51
C LEU A 78 -6.47 -11.24 0.85
N LEU A 79 -5.41 -11.89 1.35
CA LEU A 79 -4.89 -13.10 0.69
C LEU A 79 -5.82 -14.29 0.87
N LEU A 80 -6.23 -14.60 2.11
CA LEU A 80 -7.12 -15.74 2.36
C LEU A 80 -8.54 -15.56 1.80
N THR A 81 -8.91 -14.35 1.41
CA THR A 81 -10.22 -14.01 0.82
C THR A 81 -10.17 -13.86 -0.71
N GLY A 82 -9.00 -14.04 -1.34
CA GLY A 82 -8.83 -13.94 -2.79
C GLY A 82 -8.73 -12.51 -3.34
N ARG A 83 -8.57 -11.50 -2.49
CA ARG A 83 -8.49 -10.08 -2.86
C ARG A 83 -7.04 -9.67 -3.18
N TYR A 84 -6.44 -10.36 -4.14
CA TYR A 84 -5.01 -10.27 -4.44
C TYR A 84 -4.60 -8.94 -5.08
N GLU A 85 -5.45 -8.36 -5.91
CA GLU A 85 -5.17 -7.09 -6.57
C GLU A 85 -4.99 -5.96 -5.55
N GLU A 86 -5.87 -5.88 -4.56
CA GLU A 86 -5.81 -4.83 -3.53
C GLU A 86 -4.63 -5.04 -2.57
N ALA A 87 -4.30 -6.31 -2.26
CA ALA A 87 -3.09 -6.62 -1.51
C ALA A 87 -1.83 -6.14 -2.24
N ARG A 88 -1.76 -6.34 -3.56
CA ARG A 88 -0.67 -5.85 -4.41
C ARG A 88 -0.57 -4.33 -4.37
N TYR A 89 -1.69 -3.61 -4.50
CA TYR A 89 -1.69 -2.15 -4.41
C TYR A 89 -1.18 -1.64 -3.06
N LEU A 90 -1.62 -2.24 -1.94
CA LEU A 90 -1.11 -1.86 -0.62
C LEU A 90 0.39 -2.11 -0.49
N ILE A 91 0.88 -3.27 -0.92
CA ILE A 91 2.32 -3.61 -0.87
C ILE A 91 3.13 -2.56 -1.64
N LEU A 92 2.75 -2.27 -2.88
CA LEU A 92 3.49 -1.36 -3.75
C LEU A 92 3.39 0.10 -3.31
N SER A 93 2.21 0.55 -2.86
CA SER A 93 2.02 1.92 -2.36
C SER A 93 2.88 2.20 -1.12
N TYR A 94 2.95 1.27 -0.16
CA TYR A 94 3.82 1.43 1.00
C TYR A 94 5.31 1.31 0.63
N GLY A 95 5.66 0.44 -0.32
CA GLY A 95 7.02 0.37 -0.87
C GLY A 95 7.47 1.68 -1.50
N GLY A 96 6.55 2.43 -2.13
CA GLY A 96 6.82 3.78 -2.64
C GLY A 96 7.22 4.77 -1.55
N CYS A 97 6.79 4.53 -0.31
CA CYS A 97 7.12 5.32 0.86
C CYS A 97 8.23 4.71 1.72
N LEU A 98 8.92 3.65 1.31
CA LEU A 98 10.09 3.17 2.06
C LEU A 98 11.10 4.33 2.22
N ARG A 99 11.60 4.57 3.43
CA ARG A 99 12.64 5.57 3.69
C ARG A 99 13.43 5.16 4.93
N HIS A 100 14.75 5.38 4.91
CA HIS A 100 15.66 4.95 5.98
C HIS A 100 15.64 3.43 6.25
N GLY A 101 15.37 2.62 5.21
CA GLY A 101 15.15 1.17 5.35
C GLY A 101 13.89 0.80 6.13
N LEU A 102 12.94 1.73 6.31
CA LEU A 102 11.72 1.55 7.10
C LEU A 102 10.47 1.86 6.29
N ILE A 103 9.44 1.05 6.52
CA ILE A 103 8.07 1.32 6.11
C ILE A 103 7.42 2.24 7.15
N PRO A 104 6.68 3.28 6.73
CA PRO A 104 6.07 4.20 7.69
C PRO A 104 4.98 3.52 8.52
N ASN A 105 4.91 3.88 9.80
CA ASN A 105 3.81 3.46 10.65
C ASN A 105 2.53 4.23 10.31
N LEU A 106 2.59 5.55 10.25
CA LEU A 106 1.50 6.38 9.74
C LEU A 106 1.78 6.70 8.28
N LEU A 107 0.93 6.27 7.35
CA LEU A 107 1.17 6.49 5.93
C LEU A 107 0.85 7.93 5.52
N ALA A 108 -0.33 8.45 5.89
CA ALA A 108 -0.79 9.80 5.55
C ALA A 108 -0.45 10.22 4.11
N ASP A 109 -0.96 9.47 3.13
CA ASP A 109 -0.73 9.58 1.66
C ASP A 109 0.73 9.52 1.17
N GLY A 110 1.69 9.31 2.06
CA GLY A 110 3.11 9.32 1.78
C GLY A 110 3.79 10.66 2.04
N LYS A 111 3.06 11.78 2.06
CA LYS A 111 3.66 13.13 2.18
C LYS A 111 4.01 13.52 3.60
N ILE A 112 3.23 13.06 4.58
CA ILE A 112 3.44 13.39 6.01
C ILE A 112 3.61 12.13 6.86
N SER A 113 4.23 11.11 6.27
CA SER A 113 4.40 9.80 6.90
C SER A 113 5.29 9.85 8.15
N ARG A 114 5.04 8.94 9.09
CA ARG A 114 5.83 8.81 10.33
C ARG A 114 6.56 7.48 10.38
N TYR A 115 7.89 7.53 10.46
CA TYR A 115 8.80 6.38 10.50
C TYR A 115 9.22 6.04 11.94
N ASN A 116 8.25 5.83 12.82
CA ASN A 116 8.48 5.52 14.24
C ASN A 116 8.23 4.04 14.59
N ALA A 117 7.98 3.19 13.59
CA ALA A 117 7.80 1.74 13.77
C ALA A 117 8.96 0.97 13.14
N ARG A 118 9.74 0.28 13.96
CA ARG A 118 10.82 -0.61 13.50
C ARG A 118 10.31 -1.96 12.99
N ASP A 119 9.09 -2.32 13.35
CA ASP A 119 8.46 -3.60 13.06
C ASP A 119 7.62 -3.59 11.77
N ALA A 120 7.13 -2.42 11.33
CA ALA A 120 6.28 -2.30 10.15
C ALA A 120 6.95 -2.85 8.87
N VAL A 121 8.26 -2.63 8.70
CA VAL A 121 9.02 -3.16 7.56
C VAL A 121 9.05 -4.69 7.55
N TRP A 122 9.19 -5.34 8.72
CA TRP A 122 9.22 -6.79 8.81
C TRP A 122 7.86 -7.41 8.50
N TRP A 123 6.77 -6.78 8.95
CA TRP A 123 5.42 -7.20 8.58
C TRP A 123 5.15 -7.02 7.07
N TRP A 124 5.68 -5.94 6.47
CA TRP A 124 5.60 -5.72 5.02
C TRP A 124 6.33 -6.80 4.24
N LEU A 125 7.58 -7.12 4.61
CA LEU A 125 8.35 -8.22 3.98
C LEU A 125 7.67 -9.58 4.18
N TYR A 126 7.13 -9.84 5.37
CA TYR A 126 6.34 -11.04 5.63
C TYR A 126 5.09 -11.10 4.74
N SER A 127 4.41 -9.98 4.54
CA SER A 127 3.26 -9.89 3.64
C SER A 127 3.61 -10.17 2.18
N ILE A 128 4.75 -9.65 1.70
CA ILE A 128 5.27 -9.97 0.36
C ILE A 128 5.56 -11.45 0.24
N SER A 129 6.25 -12.05 1.22
CA SER A 129 6.49 -13.48 1.24
C SER A 129 5.17 -14.26 1.15
N ASN A 130 4.17 -13.94 1.99
CA ASN A 130 2.86 -14.59 1.90
C ASN A 130 2.19 -14.39 0.53
N TYR A 131 2.29 -13.19 -0.06
CA TYR A 131 1.75 -12.91 -1.40
C TYR A 131 2.35 -13.85 -2.43
N THR A 132 3.68 -13.97 -2.47
CA THR A 132 4.38 -14.82 -3.44
C THR A 132 4.04 -16.31 -3.32
N HIS A 133 3.68 -16.79 -2.12
CA HIS A 133 3.34 -18.20 -1.89
C HIS A 133 1.85 -18.51 -2.07
N LEU A 134 0.94 -17.56 -1.79
CA LEU A 134 -0.50 -17.80 -1.78
C LEU A 134 -1.20 -17.36 -3.07
N VAL A 135 -0.65 -16.39 -3.79
CA VAL A 135 -1.24 -15.86 -5.02
C VAL A 135 -0.72 -16.67 -6.21
N PRO A 136 -1.60 -17.10 -7.14
CA PRO A 136 -1.15 -17.70 -8.41
C PRO A 136 -0.18 -16.77 -9.13
N ASP A 137 0.98 -17.29 -9.54
CA ASP A 137 2.07 -16.51 -10.13
C ASP A 137 2.51 -15.31 -9.27
N GLY A 138 2.31 -15.39 -7.95
CA GLY A 138 2.53 -14.28 -7.03
C GLY A 138 3.96 -13.76 -6.99
N TYR A 139 4.95 -14.55 -7.41
CA TYR A 139 6.36 -14.14 -7.52
C TYR A 139 6.56 -12.99 -8.52
N GLU A 140 5.66 -12.85 -9.49
CA GLU A 140 5.68 -11.77 -10.49
C GLU A 140 5.60 -10.38 -9.86
N ILE A 141 5.04 -10.25 -8.64
CA ILE A 141 4.98 -8.97 -7.92
C ILE A 141 6.38 -8.37 -7.70
N LEU A 142 7.42 -9.21 -7.62
CA LEU A 142 8.80 -8.75 -7.43
C LEU A 142 9.30 -7.91 -8.61
N SER A 143 8.76 -8.14 -9.81
CA SER A 143 9.09 -7.37 -11.01
C SER A 143 8.21 -6.12 -11.18
N ASP A 144 7.18 -5.92 -10.35
CA ASP A 144 6.35 -4.73 -10.44
C ASP A 144 7.13 -3.46 -10.10
N LYS A 145 6.81 -2.39 -10.82
CA LYS A 145 7.42 -1.08 -10.61
C LYS A 145 6.80 -0.40 -9.39
N VAL A 146 7.65 -0.06 -8.45
CA VAL A 146 7.36 0.79 -7.32
C VAL A 146 7.86 2.20 -7.64
N SER A 147 6.94 3.16 -7.67
CA SER A 147 7.28 4.56 -7.79
C SER A 147 7.75 5.09 -6.44
N ARG A 148 9.05 5.36 -6.31
CA ARG A 148 9.66 5.86 -5.07
C ARG A 148 9.31 7.32 -4.86
N LEU A 149 8.52 7.59 -3.82
CA LEU A 149 8.19 8.93 -3.38
C LEU A 149 9.42 9.63 -2.77
N TYR A 150 10.27 8.86 -2.09
CA TYR A 150 11.54 9.30 -1.52
C TYR A 150 12.68 8.39 -2.00
N PRO A 151 13.29 8.67 -3.16
CA PRO A 151 14.33 7.80 -3.73
C PRO A 151 15.60 7.69 -2.88
N THR A 152 15.90 8.72 -2.08
CA THR A 152 17.05 8.73 -1.17
C THR A 152 16.62 9.23 0.21
N HIS A 153 17.44 8.98 1.24
CA HIS A 153 17.13 9.35 2.62
C HIS A 153 16.85 10.84 2.83
N ASP A 154 17.47 11.71 2.03
CA ASP A 154 17.35 13.17 2.14
C ASP A 154 16.47 13.79 1.03
N SER A 155 15.91 12.96 0.15
CA SER A 155 15.06 13.44 -0.93
C SER A 155 13.76 14.08 -0.42
N THR A 156 13.30 15.08 -1.16
CA THR A 156 11.93 15.59 -1.06
C THR A 156 10.97 14.65 -1.77
N ALA A 157 9.68 14.75 -1.45
CA ALA A 157 8.64 13.96 -2.11
C ALA A 157 8.63 14.23 -3.62
N GLN A 158 8.78 13.16 -4.41
CA GLN A 158 8.80 13.22 -5.88
C GLN A 158 7.46 12.90 -6.50
N ILE A 159 7.28 13.25 -7.77
CA ILE A 159 6.05 12.91 -8.51
C ILE A 159 6.10 11.43 -8.90
N ALA A 160 4.95 10.76 -8.91
CA ALA A 160 4.89 9.35 -9.26
C ALA A 160 5.39 9.08 -10.69
N GLY A 161 6.22 8.03 -10.85
CA GLY A 161 6.89 7.68 -12.11
C GLY A 161 8.22 8.41 -12.37
N SER A 162 8.62 9.36 -11.53
CA SER A 162 9.93 10.02 -11.64
C SER A 162 11.09 9.08 -11.31
N HIS A 163 10.90 8.18 -10.34
CA HIS A 163 11.88 7.19 -9.93
C HIS A 163 11.19 5.84 -9.69
N ASP A 164 11.15 5.01 -10.72
CA ASP A 164 10.61 3.67 -10.65
C ASP A 164 11.73 2.64 -10.50
N GLN A 165 11.59 1.74 -9.53
CA GLN A 165 12.45 0.55 -9.40
C GLN A 165 11.59 -0.69 -9.20
N SER A 166 12.16 -1.89 -9.40
CA SER A 166 11.39 -3.11 -9.16
C SER A 166 11.13 -3.28 -7.66
N LEU A 167 10.04 -3.94 -7.28
CA LEU A 167 9.80 -4.29 -5.88
C LEU A 167 10.97 -5.13 -5.32
N TYR A 168 11.59 -5.97 -6.15
CA TYR A 168 12.82 -6.69 -5.81
C TYR A 168 13.95 -5.74 -5.37
N ASP A 169 14.17 -4.62 -6.06
CA ASP A 169 15.19 -3.66 -5.65
C ASP A 169 14.78 -2.91 -4.37
N VAL A 170 13.50 -2.58 -4.21
CA VAL A 170 12.98 -1.92 -2.99
C VAL A 170 13.18 -2.78 -1.74
N ILE A 171 12.96 -4.09 -1.81
CA ILE A 171 13.13 -4.96 -0.63
C ILE A 171 14.60 -5.13 -0.19
N HIS A 172 15.57 -4.74 -1.04
CA HIS A 172 17.01 -4.83 -0.75
C HIS A 172 17.64 -3.48 -0.31
N GLU A 173 16.87 -2.39 -0.31
CA GLU A 173 17.29 -1.06 0.19
C GLU A 173 17.33 -1.01 1.72
#